data_AF-A0A2W5QTM0-F1
#
_entry.id   AF-A0A2W5QTM0-F1
#
_cell.length_a   1.000
_cell.length_b   1.000
_cell.length_c   1.000
_cell.angle_alpha   90.00
_cell.angle_beta   90.00
_cell.angle_gamma   90.00
#
_symmetry.space_group_name_H-M   'P 1'
#
loop_
_entity.id
_entity.type
_entity.pdbx_description
1 polymer ?
#
loop_
_entity_poly.entity_id
_entity_poly.type
_entity_poly.pdbx_seq_one_letter_code
_entity_poly.pdbx_strand_id
1 'polypeptide(L)'
;MSYLLFASRAAAEARSRAAYAPLRPQDEPDGTVTDALWSVRDHPEDGRAALVVPDGPAGAGLGLTQAAYDALLTAGERAALVAQLPAGWITPDAA
;
A
#
# COMPACT_ATOMS: atom_id res chain seq x y z
N MET A 1 -2.16 2.28 11.40
CA MET A 1 -1.98 2.19 9.94
C MET A 1 -1.09 3.35 9.55
N SER A 2 -0.26 3.16 8.54
CA SER A 2 0.70 4.14 8.05
C SER A 2 0.55 4.34 6.55
N TYR A 3 1.19 5.37 6.02
CA TYR A 3 1.07 5.73 4.60
C TYR A 3 2.43 5.86 3.94
N LEU A 4 2.52 5.43 2.69
CA LEU A 4 3.67 5.67 1.80
C LEU A 4 3.23 6.54 0.64
N LEU A 5 3.92 7.66 0.42
CA LEU A 5 3.57 8.62 -0.61
C LEU A 5 4.31 8.32 -1.91
N PHE A 6 3.60 8.37 -3.03
CA PHE A 6 4.11 8.14 -4.38
C PHE A 6 3.74 9.31 -5.29
N ALA A 7 4.57 9.51 -6.32
CA ALA A 7 4.36 10.55 -7.32
C ALA A 7 3.10 10.33 -8.17
N SER A 8 2.60 9.10 -8.27
CA SER A 8 1.40 8.76 -9.02
C SER A 8 0.72 7.50 -8.51
N ARG A 9 -0.58 7.35 -8.83
CA ARG A 9 -1.35 6.14 -8.58
C ARG A 9 -0.70 4.89 -9.16
N ALA A 10 -0.23 4.97 -10.40
CA ALA A 10 0.42 3.86 -11.08
C ALA A 10 1.68 3.39 -10.34
N ALA A 11 2.47 4.30 -9.76
CA ALA A 11 3.63 3.95 -8.96
C ALA A 11 3.25 3.26 -7.64
N ALA A 12 2.20 3.75 -6.97
CA ALA A 12 1.64 3.11 -5.78
C ALA A 12 1.13 1.69 -6.08
N GLU A 13 0.34 1.53 -7.14
CA GLU A 13 -0.22 0.24 -7.58
C GLU A 13 0.89 -0.74 -7.98
N ALA A 14 1.87 -0.30 -8.77
CA ALA A 14 3.01 -1.12 -9.16
C ALA A 14 3.79 -1.60 -7.94
N ARG A 15 4.01 -0.73 -6.94
CA ARG A 15 4.72 -1.11 -5.72
C ARG A 15 3.94 -2.10 -4.87
N SER A 16 2.63 -1.89 -4.74
CA SER A 16 1.74 -2.79 -4.01
C SER A 16 1.70 -4.18 -4.66
N ARG A 17 1.61 -4.25 -5.99
CA ARG A 17 1.71 -5.52 -6.74
C ARG A 17 3.07 -6.19 -6.56
N ALA A 18 4.16 -5.43 -6.57
CA ALA A 18 5.49 -5.98 -6.32
C ALA A 18 5.63 -6.57 -4.90
N ALA A 19 4.96 -5.99 -3.89
CA ALA A 19 4.90 -6.59 -2.54
C ALA A 19 4.08 -7.88 -2.51
N TYR A 20 3.02 -7.97 -3.32
CA TYR A 20 2.16 -9.15 -3.38
C TYR A 20 2.75 -10.30 -4.20
N ALA A 21 3.55 -10.00 -5.23
CA ALA A 21 4.15 -11.01 -6.11
C ALA A 21 4.80 -12.21 -5.40
N PRO A 22 5.63 -12.06 -4.34
CA PRO A 22 6.20 -13.20 -3.62
C PRO A 22 5.19 -13.96 -2.75
N LEU A 23 4.01 -13.40 -2.51
CA LEU A 23 2.94 -14.00 -1.70
C LEU A 23 1.90 -14.74 -2.54
N ARG A 24 1.94 -14.57 -3.88
CA ARG A 24 0.97 -15.20 -4.77
C ARG A 24 1.01 -16.72 -4.60
N PRO A 25 -0.15 -17.39 -4.43
CA PRO A 25 -0.23 -18.84 -4.52
C PRO A 25 0.17 -19.30 -5.93
N GLN A 26 0.86 -20.44 -6.01
CA GLN A 26 1.43 -20.97 -7.25
C GLN A 26 0.37 -21.36 -8.30
N ASP A 27 -0.88 -21.54 -7.87
CA ASP A 27 -2.00 -21.98 -8.69
C ASP A 27 -2.86 -20.82 -9.23
N GLU A 28 -2.55 -19.56 -8.92
CA GLU A 28 -3.29 -18.43 -9.49
C GLU A 28 -2.90 -18.17 -10.94
N PRO A 29 -3.86 -18.11 -11.88
CA PRO A 29 -3.57 -17.86 -13.29
C PRO A 29 -2.94 -16.47 -13.48
N ASP A 30 -1.86 -16.42 -14.24
CA ASP A 30 -1.24 -15.18 -14.68
C ASP A 30 -2.29 -14.29 -15.38
N GLY A 31 -2.62 -13.15 -14.77
CA GLY A 31 -3.51 -12.14 -15.36
C GLY A 31 -4.80 -11.84 -14.60
N THR A 32 -5.04 -12.43 -13.42
CA THR A 32 -6.16 -11.98 -12.57
C THR A 32 -5.93 -10.55 -12.08
N VAL A 33 -6.75 -9.63 -12.58
CA VAL A 33 -6.63 -8.18 -12.39
C VAL A 33 -7.23 -7.77 -11.04
N THR A 34 -6.67 -8.18 -9.90
CA THR A 34 -6.97 -7.55 -8.58
C THR A 34 -6.00 -7.99 -7.49
N ASP A 35 -4.71 -7.64 -7.60
CA ASP A 35 -3.68 -8.06 -6.61
C ASP A 35 -2.83 -6.89 -6.08
N ALA A 36 -3.49 -5.80 -5.68
CA ALA A 36 -2.79 -4.82 -4.85
C ALA A 36 -2.88 -5.27 -3.39
N LEU A 37 -1.74 -5.54 -2.75
CA LEU A 37 -1.65 -5.88 -1.32
C LEU A 37 -2.27 -4.81 -0.42
N TRP A 38 -2.14 -3.56 -0.82
CA TRP A 38 -2.46 -2.38 -0.03
C TRP A 38 -3.40 -1.48 -0.82
N SER A 39 -4.29 -0.81 -0.10
CA SER A 39 -5.21 0.15 -0.71
C SER A 39 -4.46 1.41 -1.15
N VAL A 40 -4.87 1.97 -2.29
CA VAL A 40 -4.32 3.23 -2.82
C VAL A 40 -5.30 4.36 -2.53
N ARG A 41 -4.80 5.50 -2.07
CA ARG A 41 -5.54 6.75 -1.93
C ARG A 41 -4.95 7.82 -2.83
N ASP A 42 -5.75 8.31 -3.76
CA ASP A 42 -5.35 9.39 -4.65
C ASP A 42 -5.38 10.74 -3.93
N HIS A 43 -4.38 11.59 -4.22
CA HIS A 43 -4.41 13.00 -3.83
C HIS A 43 -5.38 13.74 -4.75
N PRO A 44 -6.31 14.54 -4.21
CA PRO A 44 -7.39 15.13 -5.00
C PRO A 44 -6.91 16.11 -6.08
N GLU A 45 -5.78 16.78 -5.88
CA GLU A 45 -5.39 17.93 -6.72
C GLU A 45 -4.15 17.73 -7.60
N ASP A 46 -3.25 16.81 -7.24
CA ASP A 46 -1.88 16.78 -7.81
C ASP A 46 -1.53 15.44 -8.48
N GLY A 47 -2.47 14.50 -8.56
CA GLY A 47 -2.25 13.17 -9.16
C GLY A 47 -1.31 12.24 -8.37
N ARG A 48 -0.78 12.70 -7.24
CA ARG A 48 -0.03 11.88 -6.26
C ARG A 48 -0.93 10.80 -5.67
N ALA A 49 -0.34 9.76 -5.11
CA ALA A 49 -1.09 8.71 -4.43
C ALA A 49 -0.37 8.21 -3.18
N ALA A 50 -1.13 7.66 -2.24
CA ALA A 50 -0.62 7.08 -1.01
C ALA A 50 -1.04 5.62 -0.92
N LEU A 51 -0.10 4.74 -0.56
CA LEU A 51 -0.45 3.39 -0.12
C LEU A 51 -0.82 3.42 1.35
N VAL A 52 -1.97 2.82 1.68
CA VAL A 52 -2.41 2.58 3.05
C VAL A 52 -1.84 1.24 3.50
N VAL A 53 -0.89 1.31 4.43
CA VAL A 53 -0.19 0.15 4.98
C VAL A 53 -0.75 -0.14 6.38
N PRO A 54 -1.50 -1.25 6.57
CA PRO A 54 -1.90 -1.71 7.90
C PRO A 54 -0.68 -1.97 8.80
N ASP A 55 -0.81 -1.81 10.13
CA ASP A 55 0.31 -2.02 11.06
C ASP A 55 0.74 -3.50 11.16
N GLY A 56 -0.08 -4.41 10.65
CA GLY A 56 0.22 -5.83 10.70
C GLY A 56 -0.57 -6.64 9.68
N PRO A 57 -0.20 -7.92 9.52
CA PRO A 57 -0.72 -8.79 8.48
C PRO A 57 -2.22 -9.04 8.63
N ALA A 58 -2.75 -9.10 9.86
CA ALA A 58 -4.17 -9.25 10.12
C ALA A 58 -5.00 -8.09 9.53
N GLY A 59 -4.49 -6.85 9.62
CA GLY A 59 -5.14 -5.68 9.03
C GLY A 59 -5.05 -5.65 7.50
N ALA A 60 -4.10 -6.39 6.91
CA ALA A 60 -3.99 -6.60 5.48
C ALA A 60 -4.74 -7.87 5.00
N GLY A 61 -5.40 -8.61 5.90
CA GLY A 61 -6.07 -9.87 5.57
C GLY A 61 -5.10 -11.01 5.21
N LEU A 62 -3.83 -10.91 5.61
CA LEU A 62 -2.78 -11.88 5.28
C LEU A 62 -2.56 -12.87 6.41
N GLY A 63 -2.40 -14.14 6.06
CA GLY A 63 -1.97 -15.21 6.98
C GLY A 63 -0.45 -15.23 7.26
N LEU A 64 0.21 -14.07 7.27
CA LEU A 64 1.65 -13.94 7.47
C LEU A 64 2.03 -13.67 8.92
N THR A 65 3.28 -13.94 9.27
CA THR A 65 3.86 -13.45 10.53
C THR A 65 4.16 -11.95 10.42
N GLN A 66 4.22 -11.24 11.55
CA GLN A 66 4.58 -9.81 11.55
C GLN A 66 5.95 -9.57 10.88
N ALA A 67 6.94 -10.42 11.16
CA ALA A 67 8.28 -10.29 10.55
C ALA A 67 8.26 -10.45 9.02
N ALA A 68 7.45 -11.39 8.49
CA ALA A 68 7.29 -11.55 7.05
C ALA A 68 6.56 -10.35 6.42
N TYR A 69 5.58 -9.79 7.13
CA TYR A 69 4.86 -8.60 6.70
C TYR A 69 5.76 -7.35 6.69
N ASP A 70 6.55 -7.14 7.74
CA ASP A 70 7.51 -6.03 7.81
C ASP A 70 8.60 -6.14 6.73
N ALA A 71 8.94 -7.36 6.31
CA ALA A 71 9.88 -7.62 5.22
C ALA A 71 9.33 -7.28 3.83
N LEU A 72 8.01 -7.08 3.68
CA LEU A 72 7.40 -6.62 2.42
C LEU A 72 7.78 -5.17 2.10
N LEU A 73 8.20 -4.40 3.10
CA LEU A 73 8.72 -3.06 2.95
C LEU A 73 10.24 -3.04 3.01
N THR A 74 10.85 -2.30 2.09
CA THR A 74 12.29 -2.04 2.15
C THR A 74 12.63 -1.17 3.36
N ALA A 75 13.90 -1.15 3.78
CA ALA A 75 14.33 -0.28 4.89
C ALA A 75 14.04 1.21 4.62
N GLY A 76 14.22 1.66 3.36
CA GLY A 76 13.92 3.03 2.95
C GLY A 76 12.43 3.36 3.03
N GLU A 77 11.56 2.42 2.64
CA GLU A 77 10.11 2.62 2.72
C GLU A 77 9.64 2.63 4.17
N ARG A 78 10.15 1.74 5.02
CA ARG A 78 9.83 1.77 6.46
C ARG A 78 10.21 3.11 7.10
N ALA A 79 11.35 3.68 6.71
CA ALA A 79 11.76 5.01 7.17
C ALA A 79 10.91 6.15 6.58
N ALA A 80 10.32 5.95 5.40
CA ALA A 80 9.47 6.93 4.72
C ALA A 80 7.98 6.81 5.08
N LEU A 81 7.58 5.82 5.90
CA LEU A 81 6.22 5.70 6.39
C LEU A 81 5.83 6.93 7.20
N VAL A 82 4.68 7.51 6.87
CA VAL A 82 4.07 8.59 7.66
C VAL A 82 2.87 8.05 8.42
N ALA A 83 2.73 8.43 9.70
CA ALA A 83 1.60 8.00 10.53
C ALA A 83 0.27 8.64 10.09
N GLN A 84 0.35 9.82 9.47
CA GLN A 84 -0.80 10.59 9.00
C GLN A 84 -0.47 11.21 7.65
N LEU A 85 -1.46 11.25 6.76
CA LEU A 85 -1.32 11.97 5.50
C LEU A 85 -1.24 13.48 5.77
N PRO A 86 -0.42 14.22 5.01
CA PRO A 86 -0.36 15.68 5.12
C PRO A 86 -1.72 16.34 4.86
N ALA A 87 -1.88 17.59 5.31
CA ALA A 87 -3.02 18.41 4.93
C ALA A 87 -3.16 18.49 3.39
N GLY A 88 -4.39 18.40 2.87
CA GLY A 88 -4.69 18.36 1.43
C GLY A 88 -4.91 16.94 0.86
N TRP A 89 -4.46 15.89 1.54
CA TRP A 89 -4.72 14.49 1.14
C TRP A 89 -6.11 13.99 1.53
N ILE A 90 -6.75 14.67 2.48
CA ILE A 90 -8.09 14.38 2.93
C ILE A 90 -8.93 15.52 2.36
N THR A 91 -9.86 15.23 1.44
CA THR A 91 -10.96 16.17 1.21
C THR A 91 -11.65 16.32 2.56
N PRO A 92 -11.81 17.54 3.12
CA PRO A 92 -12.65 17.71 4.28
C PRO A 92 -13.98 17.05 3.92
N ASP A 93 -14.31 15.98 4.63
CA ASP A 93 -15.60 15.32 4.46
C ASP A 93 -16.64 16.42 4.63
N ALA A 94 -17.42 16.63 3.58
CA ALA A 94 -18.53 17.55 3.61
C ALA A 94 -19.53 17.00 4.63
N ALA A 95 -19.43 17.49 5.87
CA ALA A 95 -20.41 17.33 6.93
C ALA A 95 -20.59 18.68 7.63
#